data_AF-A0A9E6VVC1-F1
#
_entry.id   AF-A0A9E6VVC1-F1
#
_cell.length_a   1.000
_cell.length_b   1.000
_cell.length_c   1.000
_cell.angle_alpha   90.00
_cell.angle_beta   90.00
_cell.angle_gamma   90.00
#
_symmetry.space_group_name_H-M   'P 1'
#
loop_
_entity.id
_entity.type
_entity.pdbx_description
1 polymer ?
#
loop_
_entity_poly.entity_id
_entity_poly.type
_entity_poly.pdbx_seq_one_letter_code
_entity_poly.pdbx_strand_id
1 'polypeptide(L)'
;MKEIDGLSAEDAKAEHKALAEEIRTHDAAYYQKDEPTVSDAEYDALRNRLVALEAAFPELADETSPTQKLGAAPARGFGKVRHKVPMLSLDNAFNSEELRDFEGRIRRFLGLGAEEEVAFFAEPKIDGLSANLRYEKGRFVQGATRGDGQEGEDITENLKGVIDLPLELKTNGEAPEVFEVRGEVYMRDEDFMELNRQQEEKGAKIFANPRNAAAGSLRQLDSSITASRKLRFFAYAWGEVTEVPADIQSGVLEQFEAWGFSVNALSKVCTNMEEAIEAYRRIEELRASLEYDIDGVVFKVNRLDWQQRLGFVSRSPRWAIAHKFPAEKASTVIEDIEIQVGRTGALTPVARLHPVTVGGVVVSNAT
;
A
#
# COMPACT_ATOMS: atom_id res chain seq x y z
N MET A 1 23.18 -8.05 14.27
CA MET A 1 23.73 -7.07 13.29
C MET A 1 24.57 -6.05 14.03
N LYS A 2 25.68 -5.57 13.44
CA LYS A 2 26.45 -4.46 14.02
C LYS A 2 25.63 -3.17 13.93
N GLU A 3 25.82 -2.23 14.87
CA GLU A 3 25.29 -0.87 14.73
C GLU A 3 25.92 -0.19 13.50
N ILE A 4 25.14 0.64 12.79
CA ILE A 4 25.57 1.25 11.52
C ILE A 4 26.82 2.11 11.72
N ASP A 5 26.88 2.83 12.84
CA ASP A 5 28.00 3.71 13.21
C ASP A 5 29.33 2.96 13.43
N GLY A 6 29.30 1.63 13.54
CA GLY A 6 30.47 0.77 13.70
C GLY A 6 30.89 -0.01 12.44
N LEU A 7 30.23 0.21 11.30
CA LEU A 7 30.54 -0.50 10.05
C LEU A 7 31.72 0.13 9.30
N SER A 8 32.63 -0.72 8.79
CA SER A 8 33.59 -0.30 7.77
C SER A 8 32.88 -0.16 6.42
N ALA A 9 33.45 0.59 5.48
CA ALA A 9 32.88 0.71 4.13
C ALA A 9 32.76 -0.66 3.41
N GLU A 10 33.67 -1.60 3.68
CA GLU A 10 33.60 -2.97 3.14
C GLU A 10 32.47 -3.78 3.78
N ASP A 11 32.33 -3.73 5.10
CA ASP A 11 31.24 -4.41 5.82
C ASP A 11 29.88 -3.83 5.39
N ALA A 12 29.77 -2.50 5.27
CA ALA A 12 28.58 -1.81 4.80
C ALA A 12 28.20 -2.24 3.37
N LYS A 13 29.18 -2.34 2.46
CA LYS A 13 28.93 -2.80 1.08
C LYS A 13 28.48 -4.27 1.03
N ALA A 14 29.06 -5.13 1.87
CA ALA A 14 28.66 -6.54 1.96
C ALA A 14 27.24 -6.69 2.52
N GLU A 15 26.91 -5.95 3.59
CA GLU A 15 25.57 -5.93 4.19
C GLU A 15 24.53 -5.35 3.20
N HIS A 16 24.85 -4.25 2.53
CA HIS A 16 23.99 -3.64 1.50
C HIS A 16 23.64 -4.64 0.40
N LYS A 17 24.64 -5.34 -0.14
CA LYS A 17 24.42 -6.35 -1.18
C LYS A 17 23.50 -7.48 -0.71
N ALA A 18 23.73 -7.99 0.50
CA ALA A 18 22.91 -9.07 1.07
C ALA A 18 21.45 -8.63 1.26
N LEU A 19 21.23 -7.48 1.91
CA LEU A 19 19.89 -6.91 2.10
C LEU A 19 19.20 -6.64 0.76
N ALA A 20 19.93 -6.12 -0.22
CA ALA A 20 19.38 -5.82 -1.53
C ALA A 20 18.97 -7.09 -2.32
N GLU A 21 19.69 -8.20 -2.17
CA GLU A 21 19.33 -9.49 -2.76
C GLU A 21 18.13 -10.14 -2.06
N GLU A 22 18.06 -10.06 -0.73
CA GLU A 22 16.95 -10.56 0.08
C GLU A 22 15.65 -9.81 -0.21
N ILE A 23 15.68 -8.47 -0.18
CA ILE A 23 14.51 -7.62 -0.51
C ILE A 23 14.01 -7.89 -1.92
N ARG A 24 14.89 -8.08 -2.92
CA ARG A 24 14.47 -8.42 -4.29
C ARG A 24 13.75 -9.76 -4.37
N THR A 25 14.16 -10.72 -3.56
CA THR A 25 13.51 -12.04 -3.49
C THR A 25 12.10 -11.90 -2.92
N HIS A 26 11.94 -11.13 -1.85
CA HIS A 26 10.64 -10.85 -1.26
C HIS A 26 9.74 -10.02 -2.18
N ASP A 27 10.28 -9.00 -2.86
CA ASP A 27 9.55 -8.19 -3.85
C ASP A 27 8.97 -9.06 -4.97
N ALA A 28 9.76 -10.01 -5.50
CA ALA A 28 9.29 -10.90 -6.55
C ALA A 28 8.17 -11.83 -6.04
N ALA A 29 8.31 -12.37 -4.83
CA ALA A 29 7.31 -13.24 -4.23
C ALA A 29 6.00 -12.47 -3.95
N TYR A 30 6.11 -11.26 -3.41
CA TYR A 30 4.99 -10.40 -3.06
C TYR A 30 4.26 -9.83 -4.29
N TYR A 31 4.96 -9.15 -5.19
CA TYR A 31 4.34 -8.40 -6.29
C TYR A 31 4.08 -9.24 -7.55
N GLN A 32 4.83 -10.31 -7.79
CA GLN A 32 4.66 -11.11 -9.02
C GLN A 32 3.84 -12.37 -8.77
N LYS A 33 4.05 -13.03 -7.62
CA LYS A 33 3.42 -14.32 -7.31
C LYS A 33 2.24 -14.23 -6.35
N ASP A 34 2.03 -13.08 -5.73
CA ASP A 34 1.05 -12.91 -4.65
C ASP A 34 1.25 -13.95 -3.53
N GLU A 35 2.53 -14.23 -3.20
CA GLU A 35 3.01 -15.24 -2.24
C GLU A 35 4.13 -14.64 -1.36
N PRO A 36 3.82 -13.81 -0.35
CA PRO A 36 4.82 -13.35 0.58
C PRO A 36 5.52 -14.53 1.28
N THR A 37 6.84 -14.42 1.46
CA THR A 37 7.64 -15.41 2.21
C THR A 37 8.05 -14.92 3.59
N VAL A 38 7.80 -13.64 3.89
CA VAL A 38 8.05 -12.97 5.17
C VAL A 38 6.85 -12.07 5.48
N SER A 39 6.66 -11.73 6.75
CA SER A 39 5.65 -10.76 7.17
C SER A 39 5.98 -9.34 6.69
N ASP A 40 4.97 -8.48 6.61
CA ASP A 40 5.16 -7.06 6.24
C ASP A 40 6.10 -6.33 7.21
N ALA A 41 6.06 -6.68 8.51
CA ALA A 41 6.93 -6.11 9.52
C ALA A 41 8.41 -6.51 9.34
N GLU A 42 8.67 -7.77 9.02
CA GLU A 42 10.02 -8.25 8.69
C GLU A 42 10.54 -7.57 7.42
N TYR A 43 9.68 -7.45 6.40
CA TYR A 43 10.02 -6.75 5.17
C TYR A 43 10.32 -5.26 5.40
N ASP A 44 9.49 -4.56 6.19
CA ASP A 44 9.71 -3.16 6.56
C ASP A 44 11.01 -2.99 7.35
N ALA A 45 11.35 -3.92 8.24
CA ALA A 45 12.61 -3.89 8.99
C ALA A 45 13.83 -4.02 8.05
N LEU A 46 13.79 -4.94 7.08
CA LEU A 46 14.83 -5.08 6.06
C LEU A 46 14.98 -3.80 5.24
N ARG A 47 13.85 -3.23 4.78
CA ARG A 47 13.81 -1.97 4.02
C ARG A 47 14.38 -0.80 4.82
N ASN A 48 13.97 -0.64 6.08
CA ASN A 48 14.43 0.44 6.95
C ASN A 48 15.93 0.33 7.21
N ARG A 49 16.44 -0.90 7.41
CA ARG A 49 17.88 -1.12 7.56
C ARG A 49 18.65 -0.71 6.30
N LEU A 50 18.15 -1.07 5.12
CA LEU A 50 18.78 -0.69 3.85
C LEU A 50 18.80 0.83 3.66
N VAL A 51 17.68 1.52 3.96
CA VAL A 51 17.58 2.99 3.88
C VAL A 51 18.54 3.66 4.86
N ALA A 52 18.60 3.19 6.11
CA ALA A 52 19.52 3.74 7.11
C ALA A 52 20.99 3.55 6.70
N LEU A 53 21.32 2.42 6.08
CA LEU A 53 22.66 2.14 5.57
C LEU A 53 23.03 3.07 4.42
N GLU A 54 22.11 3.32 3.48
CA GLU A 54 22.31 4.24 2.36
C GLU A 54 22.38 5.71 2.81
N ALA A 55 21.70 6.08 3.89
CA ALA A 55 21.82 7.40 4.48
C ALA A 55 23.21 7.64 5.10
N ALA A 56 23.80 6.60 5.72
CA ALA A 56 25.15 6.65 6.29
C ALA A 56 26.26 6.54 5.24
N PHE A 57 26.02 5.79 4.15
CA PHE A 57 26.96 5.56 3.04
C PHE A 57 26.30 5.90 1.70
N PRO A 58 26.21 7.20 1.33
CA PRO A 58 25.46 7.66 0.15
C PRO A 58 25.90 7.04 -1.18
N GLU A 59 27.15 6.59 -1.28
CA GLU A 59 27.70 5.91 -2.46
C GLU A 59 27.03 4.55 -2.77
N LEU A 60 26.31 3.97 -1.82
CA LEU A 60 25.61 2.69 -1.97
C LEU A 60 24.21 2.84 -2.58
N ALA A 61 23.65 4.05 -2.60
CA ALA A 61 22.30 4.34 -3.11
C ALA A 61 22.28 4.50 -4.64
N ASP A 62 22.77 3.48 -5.37
CA ASP A 62 22.77 3.50 -6.83
C ASP A 62 21.41 3.14 -7.45
N GLU A 63 21.26 3.33 -8.78
CA GLU A 63 20.01 3.06 -9.51
C GLU A 63 19.57 1.58 -9.46
N THR A 64 20.46 0.66 -9.08
CA THR A 64 20.15 -0.76 -8.96
C THR A 64 19.60 -1.13 -7.60
N SER A 65 19.76 -0.26 -6.60
CA SER A 65 19.27 -0.48 -5.24
C SER A 65 17.74 -0.64 -5.22
N PRO A 66 17.21 -1.60 -4.43
CA PRO A 66 15.77 -1.73 -4.21
C PRO A 66 15.13 -0.46 -3.64
N THR A 67 15.88 0.41 -2.95
CA THR A 67 15.35 1.70 -2.46
C THR A 67 15.02 2.66 -3.60
N GLN A 68 15.60 2.48 -4.78
CA GLN A 68 15.30 3.29 -5.97
C GLN A 68 14.22 2.65 -6.87
N LYS A 69 13.82 1.41 -6.60
CA LYS A 69 12.81 0.67 -7.39
C LYS A 69 11.45 0.67 -6.72
N LEU A 70 10.41 0.70 -7.56
CA LEU A 70 9.00 0.63 -7.17
C LEU A 70 8.38 -0.66 -7.73
N GLY A 71 7.62 -1.37 -6.89
CA GLY A 71 6.84 -2.55 -7.29
C GLY A 71 7.63 -3.61 -8.08
N ALA A 72 6.97 -4.22 -9.05
CA ALA A 72 7.57 -5.20 -9.96
C ALA A 72 7.02 -5.03 -11.39
N ALA A 73 7.81 -5.50 -12.37
CA ALA A 73 7.40 -5.48 -13.76
C ALA A 73 6.14 -6.34 -14.03
N PRO A 74 5.29 -5.97 -15.00
CA PRO A 74 4.10 -6.72 -15.39
C PRO A 74 4.37 -8.20 -15.67
N ALA A 75 3.46 -9.08 -15.25
CA ALA A 75 3.54 -10.52 -15.49
C ALA A 75 3.31 -10.88 -16.96
N ARG A 76 3.80 -12.07 -17.36
CA ARG A 76 3.57 -12.60 -18.71
C ARG A 76 2.08 -12.97 -18.87
N GLY A 77 1.43 -12.44 -19.92
CA GLY A 77 0.05 -12.78 -20.28
C GLY A 77 -0.91 -11.59 -20.25
N PHE A 78 -0.60 -10.55 -19.48
CA PHE A 78 -1.33 -9.29 -19.50
C PHE A 78 -0.76 -8.31 -20.53
N GLY A 79 -1.63 -7.47 -21.09
CA GLY A 79 -1.20 -6.28 -21.82
C GLY A 79 -0.42 -5.33 -20.89
N LYS A 80 0.37 -4.43 -21.48
CA LYS A 80 1.13 -3.42 -20.74
C LYS A 80 0.50 -2.05 -20.95
N VAL A 81 0.31 -1.32 -19.87
CA VAL A 81 -0.22 0.05 -19.90
C VAL A 81 0.81 0.98 -19.27
N ARG A 82 1.31 1.93 -20.05
CA ARG A 82 2.17 3.00 -19.54
C ARG A 82 1.30 4.07 -18.89
N HIS A 83 1.57 4.37 -17.63
CA HIS A 83 0.89 5.42 -16.88
C HIS A 83 1.29 6.80 -17.43
N LYS A 84 0.31 7.68 -17.61
CA LYS A 84 0.52 9.06 -18.09
C LYS A 84 1.18 9.93 -17.04
N VAL A 85 0.74 9.77 -15.80
CA VAL A 85 1.40 10.28 -14.60
C VAL A 85 1.94 9.06 -13.85
N PRO A 86 3.20 9.04 -13.36
CA PRO A 86 3.70 7.89 -12.61
C PRO A 86 2.86 7.58 -11.35
N MET A 87 2.73 6.30 -11.01
CA MET A 87 2.17 5.84 -9.74
C MET A 87 3.30 5.58 -8.74
N LEU A 88 3.39 6.42 -7.72
CA LEU A 88 4.49 6.42 -6.76
C LEU A 88 4.14 5.66 -5.48
N SER A 89 5.13 5.44 -4.62
CA SER A 89 4.92 4.95 -3.26
C SER A 89 4.78 6.13 -2.29
N LEU A 90 4.44 5.82 -1.04
CA LEU A 90 4.53 6.75 0.08
C LEU A 90 5.78 6.45 0.91
N ASP A 91 6.33 7.49 1.52
CA ASP A 91 7.25 7.32 2.64
C ASP A 91 6.46 6.90 3.88
N ASN A 92 7.11 6.14 4.78
CA ASN A 92 6.49 5.64 5.99
C ASN A 92 6.88 6.50 7.21
N ALA A 93 5.94 6.61 8.15
CA ALA A 93 6.18 7.02 9.52
C ALA A 93 5.72 5.91 10.48
N PHE A 94 6.44 5.72 11.58
CA PHE A 94 6.15 4.67 12.57
C PHE A 94 5.82 5.22 13.95
N ASN A 95 5.95 6.53 14.15
CA ASN A 95 5.57 7.20 15.40
C ASN A 95 5.14 8.66 15.14
N SER A 96 4.54 9.27 16.16
CA SER A 96 4.04 10.64 16.08
C SER A 96 5.14 11.71 16.01
N GLU A 97 6.39 11.40 16.36
CA GLU A 97 7.52 12.34 16.23
C GLU A 97 7.92 12.49 14.76
N GLU A 98 8.00 11.39 14.02
CA GLU A 98 8.25 11.38 12.56
C GLU A 98 7.17 12.14 11.78
N LEU A 99 5.91 12.11 12.25
CA LEU A 99 4.84 12.93 11.70
C LEU A 99 5.04 14.43 11.92
N ARG A 100 5.48 14.84 13.12
CA ARG A 100 5.81 16.24 13.41
C ARG A 100 7.03 16.70 12.59
N ASP A 101 8.02 15.84 12.41
CA ASP A 101 9.16 16.12 11.52
C ASP A 101 8.74 16.28 10.07
N PHE A 102 7.78 15.48 9.61
CA PHE A 102 7.17 15.62 8.28
C PHE A 102 6.50 16.99 8.11
N GLU A 103 5.66 17.44 9.05
CA GLU A 103 5.08 18.79 9.02
C GLU A 103 6.19 19.87 9.04
N GLY A 104 7.21 19.70 9.89
CA GLY A 104 8.35 20.63 9.97
C GLY A 104 9.10 20.75 8.63
N ARG A 105 9.27 19.66 7.88
CA ARG A 105 9.84 19.67 6.52
C ARG A 105 8.95 20.44 5.54
N ILE A 106 7.64 20.24 5.59
CA ILE A 106 6.68 20.96 4.75
C ILE A 106 6.74 22.46 5.01
N ARG A 107 6.67 22.88 6.28
CA ARG A 107 6.72 24.30 6.68
C ARG A 107 8.00 24.98 6.19
N ARG A 108 9.15 24.35 6.41
CA ARG A 108 10.45 24.86 5.94
C ARG A 108 10.51 25.00 4.42
N PHE A 109 9.99 24.01 3.68
CA PHE A 109 10.02 24.03 2.22
C PHE A 109 9.13 25.14 1.64
N LEU A 110 7.93 25.32 2.20
CA LEU A 110 6.95 26.28 1.72
C LEU A 110 7.20 27.71 2.25
N GLY A 111 8.06 27.87 3.26
CA GLY A 111 8.38 29.14 3.91
C GLY A 111 7.29 29.64 4.86
N LEU A 112 6.55 28.73 5.49
CA LEU A 112 5.39 29.05 6.32
C LEU A 112 5.82 29.49 7.73
N GLY A 113 5.13 30.49 8.28
CA GLY A 113 5.26 30.90 9.69
C GLY A 113 4.71 29.85 10.68
N ALA A 114 4.99 30.03 11.97
CA ALA A 114 4.51 29.13 13.02
C ALA A 114 2.97 29.12 13.15
N GLU A 115 2.35 30.27 12.91
CA GLU A 115 0.89 30.46 13.02
C GLU A 115 0.13 30.08 11.74
N GLU A 116 0.82 29.76 10.64
CA GLU A 116 0.16 29.34 9.41
C GLU A 116 -0.37 27.91 9.56
N GLU A 117 -1.66 27.73 9.28
CA GLU A 117 -2.31 26.43 9.37
C GLU A 117 -1.83 25.49 8.25
N VAL A 118 -1.50 24.25 8.60
CA VAL A 118 -1.22 23.18 7.64
C VAL A 118 -2.25 22.09 7.83
N ALA A 119 -3.33 22.17 7.06
CA ALA A 119 -4.36 21.15 7.06
C ALA A 119 -3.92 19.88 6.31
N PHE A 120 -4.27 18.73 6.87
CA PHE A 120 -4.03 17.41 6.30
C PHE A 120 -5.35 16.69 6.04
N PHE A 121 -5.44 15.98 4.92
CA PHE A 121 -6.48 14.98 4.69
C PHE A 121 -5.96 13.63 5.19
N ALA A 122 -6.61 13.08 6.21
CA ALA A 122 -6.31 11.77 6.78
C ALA A 122 -7.28 10.73 6.21
N GLU A 123 -6.76 9.60 5.74
CA GLU A 123 -7.55 8.51 5.19
C GLU A 123 -6.96 7.15 5.60
N PRO A 124 -7.77 6.10 5.83
CA PRO A 124 -7.23 4.78 6.11
C PRO A 124 -6.37 4.27 4.95
N LYS A 125 -5.21 3.68 5.28
CA LYS A 125 -4.33 3.05 4.31
C LYS A 125 -4.84 1.65 4.02
N ILE A 126 -5.65 1.53 2.98
CA ILE A 126 -6.27 0.26 2.56
C ILE A 126 -5.20 -0.75 2.17
N ASP A 127 -5.30 -1.96 2.71
CA ASP A 127 -4.39 -3.04 2.34
C ASP A 127 -4.95 -3.86 1.15
N GLY A 128 -4.60 -3.43 -0.06
CA GLY A 128 -5.07 -4.06 -1.28
C GLY A 128 -4.09 -3.96 -2.44
N LEU A 129 -4.63 -3.83 -3.66
CA LEU A 129 -3.86 -3.63 -4.88
C LEU A 129 -4.25 -2.31 -5.56
N SER A 130 -3.29 -1.40 -5.69
CA SER A 130 -3.51 -0.13 -6.37
C SER A 130 -3.85 -0.30 -7.84
N ALA A 131 -4.87 0.44 -8.30
CA ALA A 131 -5.32 0.49 -9.68
C ALA A 131 -5.51 1.93 -10.17
N ASN A 132 -5.22 2.16 -11.44
CA ASN A 132 -5.45 3.41 -12.16
C ASN A 132 -6.55 3.18 -13.20
N LEU A 133 -7.63 3.95 -13.13
CA LEU A 133 -8.81 3.82 -13.98
C LEU A 133 -8.92 5.07 -14.85
N ARG A 134 -8.80 4.91 -16.15
CA ARG A 134 -8.92 5.99 -17.12
C ARG A 134 -10.36 6.13 -17.61
N TYR A 135 -10.86 7.36 -17.53
CA TYR A 135 -12.13 7.76 -18.09
C TYR A 135 -11.90 8.77 -19.21
N GLU A 136 -12.62 8.59 -20.32
CA GLU A 136 -12.68 9.57 -21.41
C GLU A 136 -14.14 9.98 -21.62
N LYS A 137 -14.41 11.29 -21.51
CA LYS A 137 -15.78 11.84 -21.56
C LYS A 137 -16.73 11.10 -20.62
N GLY A 138 -16.22 10.78 -19.42
CA GLY A 138 -16.95 10.09 -18.38
C GLY A 138 -17.14 8.58 -18.57
N ARG A 139 -16.64 7.96 -19.64
CA ARG A 139 -16.72 6.50 -19.84
C ARG A 139 -15.42 5.82 -19.46
N PHE A 140 -15.49 4.70 -18.74
CA PHE A 140 -14.32 3.89 -18.42
C PHE A 140 -13.76 3.25 -19.70
N VAL A 141 -12.48 3.52 -20.01
CA VAL A 141 -11.84 3.06 -21.26
C VAL A 141 -10.63 2.17 -21.03
N GLN A 142 -9.92 2.31 -19.92
CA GLN A 142 -8.72 1.52 -19.62
C GLN A 142 -8.48 1.46 -18.12
N GLY A 143 -8.05 0.31 -17.63
CA GLY A 143 -7.62 0.16 -16.25
C GLY A 143 -6.30 -0.60 -16.15
N ALA A 144 -5.44 -0.17 -15.22
CA ALA A 144 -4.11 -0.74 -15.07
C ALA A 144 -3.73 -0.93 -13.60
N THR A 145 -2.95 -1.98 -13.31
CA THR A 145 -2.27 -2.12 -12.01
C THR A 145 -1.16 -1.08 -11.88
N ARG A 146 -0.62 -0.90 -10.66
CA ARG A 146 0.56 -0.05 -10.48
C ARG A 146 1.79 -0.53 -11.26
N GLY A 147 2.04 -1.83 -11.25
CA GLY A 147 3.29 -2.43 -11.76
C GLY A 147 4.52 -1.80 -11.12
N ASP A 148 5.43 -1.29 -11.94
CA ASP A 148 6.67 -0.63 -11.50
C ASP A 148 6.52 0.89 -11.25
N GLY A 149 5.28 1.39 -11.33
CA GLY A 149 4.95 2.80 -11.19
C GLY A 149 4.99 3.59 -12.51
N GLN A 150 5.70 3.11 -13.53
CA GLN A 150 5.66 3.68 -14.88
C GLN A 150 4.78 2.85 -15.82
N GLU A 151 4.81 1.53 -15.67
CA GLU A 151 4.06 0.59 -16.49
C GLU A 151 3.36 -0.44 -15.60
N GLY A 152 2.06 -0.62 -15.84
CA GLY A 152 1.19 -1.59 -15.19
C GLY A 152 0.71 -2.69 -16.14
N GLU A 153 0.00 -3.66 -15.56
CA GLU A 153 -0.74 -4.68 -16.30
C GLU A 153 -2.10 -4.14 -16.72
N ASP A 154 -2.52 -4.36 -17.96
CA ASP A 154 -3.88 -4.06 -18.42
C ASP A 154 -4.88 -5.01 -17.76
N ILE A 155 -5.71 -4.48 -16.87
CA ILE A 155 -6.74 -5.19 -16.12
C ILE A 155 -8.13 -4.60 -16.40
N THR A 156 -8.31 -4.01 -17.60
CA THR A 156 -9.54 -3.31 -17.98
C THR A 156 -10.77 -4.20 -17.87
N GLU A 157 -10.73 -5.43 -18.39
CA GLU A 157 -11.86 -6.36 -18.30
C GLU A 157 -12.10 -6.89 -16.87
N ASN A 158 -11.04 -7.06 -16.09
CA ASN A 158 -11.14 -7.51 -14.69
C ASN A 158 -11.81 -6.46 -13.81
N LEU A 159 -11.47 -5.19 -14.00
CA LEU A 159 -12.04 -4.07 -13.26
C LEU A 159 -13.55 -3.89 -13.50
N LYS A 160 -14.07 -4.29 -14.67
CA LYS A 160 -15.53 -4.29 -14.93
C LYS A 160 -16.31 -5.24 -14.01
N GLY A 161 -15.64 -6.25 -13.44
CA GLY A 161 -16.23 -7.18 -12.48
C GLY A 161 -16.13 -6.74 -11.02
N VAL A 162 -15.47 -5.61 -10.74
CA VAL A 162 -15.36 -5.05 -9.38
C VAL A 162 -16.70 -4.43 -8.99
N ILE A 163 -17.16 -4.77 -7.80
CA ILE A 163 -18.46 -4.35 -7.29
C ILE A 163 -18.47 -2.82 -7.11
N ASP A 164 -19.57 -2.21 -7.57
CA ASP A 164 -19.85 -0.77 -7.45
C ASP A 164 -18.81 0.15 -8.12
N LEU A 165 -17.98 -0.37 -9.04
CA LEU A 165 -17.07 0.44 -9.86
C LEU A 165 -17.88 1.14 -10.98
N PRO A 166 -17.89 2.49 -11.04
CA PRO A 166 -18.65 3.21 -12.07
C PRO A 166 -18.04 3.00 -13.45
N LEU A 167 -18.77 2.36 -14.39
CA LEU A 167 -18.32 2.29 -15.80
C LEU A 167 -18.61 3.59 -16.57
N GLU A 168 -19.54 4.39 -16.05
CA GLU A 168 -19.84 5.75 -16.51
C GLU A 168 -19.91 6.67 -15.30
N LEU A 169 -19.20 7.80 -15.34
CA LEU A 169 -19.18 8.80 -14.28
C LEU A 169 -20.50 9.59 -14.28
N LYS A 170 -21.09 9.77 -13.08
CA LYS A 170 -22.28 10.60 -12.88
C LYS A 170 -21.94 12.09 -12.96
N THR A 171 -21.85 12.61 -14.18
CA THR A 171 -21.33 13.96 -14.46
C THR A 171 -22.40 14.98 -14.85
N ASN A 172 -23.68 14.59 -14.89
CA ASN A 172 -24.80 15.43 -15.33
C ASN A 172 -24.58 16.13 -16.69
N GLY A 173 -23.70 15.60 -17.54
CA GLY A 173 -23.39 16.13 -18.88
C GLY A 173 -22.07 16.90 -18.98
N GLU A 174 -21.39 17.19 -17.86
CA GLU A 174 -20.13 17.94 -17.80
C GLU A 174 -18.96 17.03 -17.44
N ALA A 175 -18.79 15.93 -18.19
CA ALA A 175 -17.68 15.02 -17.96
C ALA A 175 -16.34 15.63 -18.42
N PRO A 176 -15.26 15.50 -17.64
CA PRO A 176 -13.92 15.84 -18.13
C PRO A 176 -13.60 15.05 -19.40
N GLU A 177 -12.87 15.67 -20.33
CA GLU A 177 -12.41 14.98 -21.54
C GLU A 177 -11.56 13.76 -21.18
N VAL A 178 -10.70 13.93 -20.17
CA VAL A 178 -9.88 12.87 -19.57
C VAL A 178 -9.84 13.05 -18.05
N PHE A 179 -10.05 11.94 -17.34
CA PHE A 179 -9.79 11.84 -15.91
C PHE A 179 -9.32 10.43 -15.53
N GLU A 180 -8.17 10.33 -14.88
CA GLU A 180 -7.69 9.08 -14.27
C GLU A 180 -8.01 9.07 -12.77
N VAL A 181 -8.80 8.09 -12.31
CA VAL A 181 -9.08 7.86 -10.89
C VAL A 181 -8.15 6.76 -10.38
N ARG A 182 -7.50 7.01 -9.24
CA ARG A 182 -6.65 6.05 -8.54
C ARG A 182 -7.28 5.63 -7.25
N GLY A 183 -7.13 4.35 -6.94
CA GLY A 183 -7.68 3.76 -5.74
C GLY A 183 -7.09 2.40 -5.45
N GLU A 184 -7.61 1.80 -4.40
CA GLU A 184 -7.19 0.47 -3.95
C GLU A 184 -8.32 -0.53 -4.23
N VAL A 185 -7.99 -1.59 -4.96
CA VAL A 185 -8.85 -2.77 -5.06
C VAL A 185 -8.62 -3.64 -3.84
N TYR A 186 -9.68 -4.00 -3.13
CA TYR A 186 -9.60 -4.77 -1.89
C TYR A 186 -10.66 -5.86 -1.83
N MET A 187 -10.53 -6.74 -0.85
CA MET A 187 -11.47 -7.81 -0.53
C MET A 187 -11.91 -7.65 0.93
N ARG A 188 -13.18 -7.89 1.22
CA ARG A 188 -13.67 -7.92 2.60
C ARG A 188 -13.23 -9.19 3.31
N ASP A 189 -13.12 -9.13 4.63
CA ASP A 189 -12.64 -10.26 5.44
C ASP A 189 -13.55 -11.49 5.29
N GLU A 190 -14.86 -11.29 5.28
CA GLU A 190 -15.84 -12.37 5.08
C GLU A 190 -15.71 -13.02 3.70
N ASP A 191 -15.49 -12.22 2.65
CA ASP A 191 -15.34 -12.72 1.28
C ASP A 191 -13.99 -13.45 1.11
N PHE A 192 -12.95 -13.00 1.81
CA PHE A 192 -11.66 -13.69 1.89
C PHE A 192 -11.77 -15.05 2.58
N MET A 193 -12.42 -15.11 3.75
CA MET A 193 -12.64 -16.35 4.48
C MET A 193 -13.43 -17.37 3.65
N GLU A 194 -14.51 -16.91 2.99
CA GLU A 194 -15.31 -17.76 2.11
C GLU A 194 -14.51 -18.24 0.89
N LEU A 195 -13.70 -17.37 0.28
CA LEU A 195 -12.82 -17.76 -0.82
C LEU A 195 -11.85 -18.85 -0.40
N ASN A 196 -11.19 -18.69 0.73
CA ASN A 196 -10.23 -19.68 1.23
C ASN A 196 -10.91 -21.02 1.57
N ARG A 197 -12.10 -20.99 2.16
CA ARG A 197 -12.92 -22.20 2.41
C ARG A 197 -13.21 -22.95 1.11
N GLN A 198 -13.63 -22.24 0.05
CA GLN A 198 -13.88 -22.84 -1.27
C GLN A 198 -12.61 -23.37 -1.93
N GLN A 199 -11.45 -22.74 -1.71
CA GLN A 199 -10.17 -23.21 -2.24
C GLN A 199 -9.73 -24.50 -1.53
N GLU A 200 -9.90 -24.57 -0.21
CA GLU A 200 -9.61 -25.77 0.59
C GLU A 200 -10.45 -26.97 0.15
N GLU A 201 -11.76 -26.79 -0.03
CA GLU A 201 -12.67 -27.83 -0.53
C GLU A 201 -12.25 -28.41 -1.90
N LYS A 202 -11.58 -27.60 -2.72
CA LYS A 202 -11.09 -27.97 -4.05
C LYS A 202 -9.65 -28.49 -4.04
N GLY A 203 -8.99 -28.54 -2.87
CA GLY A 203 -7.57 -28.83 -2.77
C GLY A 203 -6.68 -27.81 -3.51
N ALA A 204 -7.19 -26.59 -3.70
CA ALA A 204 -6.52 -25.50 -4.38
C ALA A 204 -5.70 -24.67 -3.38
N LYS A 205 -4.85 -23.78 -3.90
CA LYS A 205 -4.02 -22.89 -3.10
C LYS A 205 -4.87 -21.92 -2.26
N ILE A 206 -4.56 -21.83 -0.98
CA ILE A 206 -5.13 -20.88 -0.02
C ILE A 206 -4.31 -19.58 -0.06
N PHE A 207 -4.98 -18.43 0.06
CA PHE A 207 -4.33 -17.13 0.13
C PHE A 207 -3.93 -16.79 1.57
N ALA A 208 -2.77 -16.15 1.73
CA ALA A 208 -2.24 -15.80 3.05
C ALA A 208 -3.07 -14.72 3.76
N ASN A 209 -3.40 -13.63 3.04
CA ASN A 209 -4.14 -12.50 3.59
C ASN A 209 -5.11 -11.91 2.53
N PRO A 210 -6.05 -11.02 2.94
CA PRO A 210 -6.98 -10.35 2.03
C PRO A 210 -6.30 -9.59 0.89
N ARG A 211 -5.15 -8.95 1.13
CA ARG A 211 -4.38 -8.24 0.10
C ARG A 211 -3.95 -9.15 -1.05
N ASN A 212 -3.32 -10.30 -0.74
CA ASN A 212 -2.89 -11.26 -1.75
C ASN A 212 -4.08 -11.92 -2.44
N ALA A 213 -5.17 -12.17 -1.69
CA ALA A 213 -6.41 -12.65 -2.28
C ALA A 213 -7.00 -11.64 -3.27
N ALA A 214 -7.00 -10.35 -2.95
CA ALA A 214 -7.45 -9.28 -3.83
C ALA A 214 -6.57 -9.17 -5.08
N ALA A 215 -5.24 -9.14 -4.90
CA ALA A 215 -4.28 -9.05 -6.00
C ALA A 215 -4.38 -10.26 -6.95
N GLY A 216 -4.35 -11.48 -6.41
CA GLY A 216 -4.48 -12.70 -7.20
C GLY A 216 -5.84 -12.84 -7.85
N SER A 217 -6.92 -12.37 -7.20
CA SER A 217 -8.27 -12.39 -7.76
C SER A 217 -8.48 -11.37 -8.88
N LEU A 218 -7.82 -10.20 -8.80
CA LEU A 218 -7.89 -9.18 -9.84
C LEU A 218 -7.08 -9.58 -11.08
N ARG A 219 -5.93 -10.22 -10.87
CA ARG A 219 -4.96 -10.58 -11.92
C ARG A 219 -5.25 -11.96 -12.52
N GLN A 220 -6.50 -12.18 -12.94
CA GLN A 220 -6.92 -13.40 -13.63
C GLN A 220 -7.02 -13.16 -15.14
N LEU A 221 -6.47 -14.07 -15.96
CA LEU A 221 -6.59 -13.96 -17.42
C LEU A 221 -8.05 -14.10 -17.90
N ASP A 222 -8.84 -14.89 -17.17
CA ASP A 222 -10.28 -14.96 -17.36
C ASP A 222 -10.98 -14.01 -16.37
N SER A 223 -11.52 -12.89 -16.89
CA SER A 223 -12.19 -11.88 -16.07
C SER A 223 -13.47 -12.38 -15.40
N SER A 224 -14.07 -13.48 -15.87
CA SER A 224 -15.22 -14.09 -15.20
C SER A 224 -14.85 -14.65 -13.82
N ILE A 225 -13.59 -15.07 -13.64
CA ILE A 225 -13.08 -15.48 -12.33
C ILE A 225 -13.04 -14.25 -11.43
N THR A 226 -12.48 -13.13 -11.87
CA THR A 226 -12.44 -11.89 -11.07
C THR A 226 -13.84 -11.44 -10.63
N ALA A 227 -14.82 -11.49 -11.54
CA ALA A 227 -16.20 -11.12 -11.23
C ALA A 227 -16.84 -12.00 -10.13
N SER A 228 -16.36 -13.23 -9.93
CA SER A 228 -16.83 -14.12 -8.87
C SER A 228 -16.18 -13.85 -7.50
N ARG A 229 -15.14 -12.99 -7.43
CA ARG A 229 -14.30 -12.79 -6.24
C ARG A 229 -14.73 -11.61 -5.37
N LYS A 230 -15.85 -10.96 -5.71
CA LYS A 230 -16.48 -9.88 -4.95
C LYS A 230 -15.51 -8.75 -4.53
N LEU A 231 -14.58 -8.41 -5.44
CA LEU A 231 -13.65 -7.32 -5.21
C LEU A 231 -14.39 -5.99 -5.14
N ARG A 232 -13.83 -5.05 -4.39
CA ARG A 232 -14.34 -3.69 -4.20
C ARG A 232 -13.23 -2.68 -4.42
N PHE A 233 -13.59 -1.40 -4.51
CA PHE A 233 -12.65 -0.32 -4.80
C PHE A 233 -12.93 0.92 -3.97
N PHE A 234 -11.88 1.48 -3.35
CA PHE A 234 -11.91 2.81 -2.75
C PHE A 234 -11.08 3.78 -3.58
N ALA A 235 -11.68 4.88 -4.03
CA ALA A 235 -10.97 5.96 -4.71
C ALA A 235 -10.25 6.87 -3.69
N TYR A 236 -8.99 7.23 -3.95
CA TYR A 236 -8.20 8.06 -3.04
C TYR A 236 -7.33 9.14 -3.72
N ALA A 237 -7.10 9.05 -5.04
CA ALA A 237 -6.28 10.01 -5.77
C ALA A 237 -6.61 10.02 -7.27
N TRP A 238 -5.86 10.77 -8.06
CA TRP A 238 -5.98 10.83 -9.51
C TRP A 238 -4.63 10.73 -10.21
N GLY A 239 -4.68 10.47 -11.52
CA GLY A 239 -3.54 10.47 -12.43
C GLY A 239 -3.61 11.64 -13.42
N GLU A 240 -3.56 11.35 -14.72
CA GLU A 240 -3.81 12.36 -15.75
C GLU A 240 -5.23 12.92 -15.66
N VAL A 241 -5.33 14.23 -15.77
CA VAL A 241 -6.60 14.96 -15.68
C VAL A 241 -6.53 16.21 -16.54
N THR A 242 -7.65 16.55 -17.17
CA THR A 242 -7.80 17.80 -17.92
C THR A 242 -8.04 19.01 -17.02
N GLU A 243 -8.91 18.85 -16.01
CA GLU A 243 -9.19 19.86 -15.00
C GLU A 243 -9.42 19.18 -13.64
N VAL A 244 -8.72 19.67 -12.61
CA VAL A 244 -8.90 19.17 -11.24
C VAL A 244 -10.17 19.80 -10.67
N PRO A 245 -11.12 19.02 -10.11
CA PRO A 245 -12.45 19.51 -9.77
C PRO A 245 -12.50 20.36 -8.48
N ALA A 246 -11.38 20.50 -7.77
CA ALA A 246 -11.29 21.24 -6.52
C ALA A 246 -9.86 21.72 -6.25
N ASP A 247 -9.72 22.70 -5.36
CA ASP A 247 -8.42 23.25 -4.93
C ASP A 247 -7.83 22.50 -3.71
N ILE A 248 -8.60 21.58 -3.13
CA ILE A 248 -8.23 20.80 -1.94
C ILE A 248 -8.51 19.31 -2.14
N GLN A 249 -7.71 18.46 -1.49
CA GLN A 249 -7.80 17.00 -1.54
C GLN A 249 -9.21 16.51 -1.18
N SER A 250 -9.78 17.01 -0.08
CA SER A 250 -11.13 16.62 0.35
C SER A 250 -12.20 16.90 -0.73
N GLY A 251 -12.12 18.03 -1.42
CA GLY A 251 -13.05 18.39 -2.49
C GLY A 251 -12.92 17.47 -3.71
N VAL A 252 -11.74 16.92 -3.99
CA VAL A 252 -11.58 15.91 -5.04
C VAL A 252 -12.24 14.59 -4.65
N LEU A 253 -12.16 14.16 -3.39
CA LEU A 253 -12.86 12.96 -2.92
C LEU A 253 -14.39 13.15 -2.91
N GLU A 254 -14.88 14.32 -2.51
CA GLU A 254 -16.31 14.67 -2.64
C GLU A 254 -16.77 14.55 -4.11
N GLN A 255 -15.94 14.97 -5.06
CA GLN A 255 -16.24 14.80 -6.48
C GLN A 255 -16.25 13.33 -6.92
N PHE A 256 -15.36 12.49 -6.36
CA PHE A 256 -15.38 11.04 -6.62
C PHE A 256 -16.68 10.39 -6.12
N GLU A 257 -17.15 10.75 -4.92
CA GLU A 257 -18.45 10.31 -4.42
C GLU A 257 -19.58 10.75 -5.34
N ALA A 258 -19.58 12.02 -5.76
CA ALA A 258 -20.58 12.56 -6.68
C ALA A 258 -20.58 11.82 -8.03
N TRP A 259 -19.42 11.38 -8.52
CA TRP A 259 -19.29 10.54 -9.71
C TRP A 259 -19.72 9.08 -9.51
N GLY A 260 -19.92 8.66 -8.26
CA GLY A 260 -20.44 7.35 -7.89
C GLY A 260 -19.40 6.38 -7.34
N PHE A 261 -18.17 6.82 -7.07
CA PHE A 261 -17.18 5.98 -6.40
C PHE A 261 -17.47 5.85 -4.90
N SER A 262 -17.07 4.73 -4.32
CA SER A 262 -16.89 4.64 -2.88
C SER A 262 -15.60 5.36 -2.48
N VAL A 263 -15.69 6.28 -1.53
CA VAL A 263 -14.54 6.81 -0.76
C VAL A 263 -14.67 6.36 0.69
N ASN A 264 -13.57 6.37 1.44
CA ASN A 264 -13.60 5.85 2.80
C ASN A 264 -14.31 6.81 3.77
N ALA A 265 -15.33 6.33 4.48
CA ALA A 265 -16.11 7.13 5.43
C ALA A 265 -15.34 7.60 6.68
N LEU A 266 -14.17 6.99 6.96
CA LEU A 266 -13.29 7.42 8.05
C LEU A 266 -12.34 8.54 7.63
N SER A 267 -12.32 8.90 6.34
CA SER A 267 -11.48 9.99 5.86
C SER A 267 -11.97 11.33 6.41
N LYS A 268 -11.05 12.19 6.84
CA LYS A 268 -11.37 13.50 7.41
C LYS A 268 -10.27 14.53 7.14
N VAL A 269 -10.67 15.79 7.10
CA VAL A 269 -9.74 16.92 7.18
C VAL A 269 -9.35 17.13 8.64
N CYS A 270 -8.05 17.31 8.88
CA CYS A 270 -7.43 17.66 10.13
C CYS A 270 -6.77 19.03 9.94
N THR A 271 -7.08 20.01 10.78
CA THR A 271 -6.57 21.40 10.61
C THR A 271 -5.08 21.51 10.97
N ASN A 272 -4.55 20.56 11.72
CA ASN A 272 -3.16 20.52 12.17
C ASN A 272 -2.69 19.09 12.44
N MET A 273 -1.39 18.92 12.75
CA MET A 273 -0.80 17.62 12.99
C MET A 273 -1.31 16.91 14.25
N GLU A 274 -1.73 17.64 15.28
CA GLU A 274 -2.27 17.02 16.50
C GLU A 274 -3.65 16.41 16.24
N GLU A 275 -4.50 17.07 15.44
CA GLU A 275 -5.75 16.47 14.94
C GLU A 275 -5.52 15.26 14.04
N ALA A 276 -4.42 15.26 13.26
CA ALA A 276 -4.01 14.14 12.43
C ALA A 276 -3.59 12.92 13.27
N ILE A 277 -2.81 13.15 14.34
CA ILE A 277 -2.43 12.11 15.30
C ILE A 277 -3.68 11.54 16.01
N GLU A 278 -4.63 12.39 16.36
CA GLU A 278 -5.89 11.92 16.97
C GLU A 278 -6.75 11.11 15.98
N ALA A 279 -6.78 11.51 14.71
CA ALA A 279 -7.42 10.72 13.66
C ALA A 279 -6.77 9.33 13.51
N TYR A 280 -5.43 9.25 13.58
CA TYR A 280 -4.72 7.97 13.59
C TYR A 280 -5.16 7.06 14.74
N ARG A 281 -5.17 7.57 15.99
CA ARG A 281 -5.59 6.78 17.16
C ARG A 281 -7.02 6.29 17.00
N ARG A 282 -7.91 7.15 16.51
CA ARG A 282 -9.30 6.78 16.30
C ARG A 282 -9.47 5.66 15.27
N ILE A 283 -8.72 5.71 14.17
CA ILE A 283 -8.75 4.68 13.14
C ILE A 283 -8.10 3.38 13.67
N GLU A 284 -7.03 3.48 14.46
CA GLU A 284 -6.38 2.34 15.13
C GLU A 284 -7.37 1.57 16.02
N GLU A 285 -8.15 2.30 16.85
CA GLU A 285 -9.19 1.70 17.70
C GLU A 285 -10.27 0.98 16.91
N LEU A 286 -10.62 1.51 15.73
CA LEU A 286 -11.67 0.95 14.87
C LEU A 286 -11.17 -0.21 14.01
N ARG A 287 -9.85 -0.36 13.84
CA ARG A 287 -9.21 -1.30 12.91
C ARG A 287 -9.83 -2.70 12.96
N ALA A 288 -9.93 -3.29 14.14
CA ALA A 288 -10.45 -4.65 14.33
C ALA A 288 -11.96 -4.82 14.06
N SER A 289 -12.69 -3.72 13.89
CA SER A 289 -14.14 -3.71 13.60
C SER A 289 -14.46 -3.42 12.14
N LEU A 290 -13.45 -3.11 11.32
CA LEU A 290 -13.64 -2.88 9.89
C LEU A 290 -13.87 -4.21 9.18
N GLU A 291 -14.62 -4.15 8.09
CA GLU A 291 -14.88 -5.32 7.24
C GLU A 291 -13.76 -5.55 6.20
N TYR A 292 -12.64 -4.85 6.35
CA TYR A 292 -11.51 -4.84 5.43
C TYR A 292 -10.23 -4.45 6.16
N ASP A 293 -9.11 -4.97 5.66
CA ASP A 293 -7.80 -4.69 6.23
C ASP A 293 -7.27 -3.29 5.88
N ILE A 294 -6.63 -2.69 6.89
CA ILE A 294 -5.86 -1.45 6.79
C ILE A 294 -4.52 -1.63 7.51
N ASP A 295 -3.45 -1.06 6.96
CA ASP A 295 -2.09 -1.15 7.53
C ASP A 295 -1.57 0.18 8.11
N GLY A 296 -2.42 1.21 8.14
CA GLY A 296 -2.10 2.52 8.70
C GLY A 296 -3.09 3.61 8.32
N VAL A 297 -2.62 4.85 8.40
CA VAL A 297 -3.33 6.05 7.93
C VAL A 297 -2.41 6.84 7.01
N VAL A 298 -2.92 7.28 5.87
CA VAL A 298 -2.23 8.19 4.96
C VAL A 298 -2.62 9.62 5.30
N PHE A 299 -1.63 10.48 5.46
CA PHE A 299 -1.81 11.92 5.60
C PHE A 299 -1.32 12.61 4.34
N LYS A 300 -2.18 13.44 3.74
CA LYS A 300 -1.85 14.28 2.57
C LYS A 300 -2.06 15.74 2.93
N VAL A 301 -1.17 16.64 2.52
CA VAL A 301 -1.43 18.08 2.62
C VAL A 301 -2.73 18.38 1.87
N ASN A 302 -3.71 19.01 2.54
CA ASN A 302 -5.05 19.15 1.97
C ASN A 302 -5.07 20.12 0.79
N ARG A 303 -4.20 21.14 0.77
CA ARG A 303 -4.12 22.14 -0.31
C ARG A 303 -3.37 21.64 -1.54
N LEU A 304 -4.01 21.66 -2.71
CA LEU A 304 -3.40 21.13 -3.94
C LEU A 304 -2.32 22.04 -4.53
N ASP A 305 -2.45 23.37 -4.36
CA ASP A 305 -1.39 24.31 -4.76
C ASP A 305 -0.09 24.07 -3.96
N TRP A 306 -0.22 23.63 -2.70
CA TRP A 306 0.92 23.23 -1.88
C TRP A 306 1.48 21.88 -2.29
N GLN A 307 0.64 20.89 -2.61
CA GLN A 307 1.10 19.61 -3.17
C GLN A 307 1.92 19.83 -4.44
N GLN A 308 1.47 20.70 -5.35
CA GLN A 308 2.19 21.05 -6.59
C GLN A 308 3.55 21.70 -6.31
N ARG A 309 3.60 22.65 -5.37
CA ARG A 309 4.88 23.30 -4.98
C ARG A 309 5.85 22.33 -4.33
N LEU A 310 5.36 21.47 -3.43
CA LEU A 310 6.16 20.47 -2.72
C LEU A 310 6.72 19.42 -3.68
N GLY A 311 5.92 18.99 -4.67
CA GLY A 311 6.34 18.01 -5.67
C GLY A 311 6.75 16.67 -5.04
N PHE A 312 7.78 16.05 -5.61
CA PHE A 312 8.19 14.67 -5.31
C PHE A 312 9.69 14.58 -4.98
N VAL A 313 10.09 13.52 -4.28
CA VAL A 313 11.48 13.09 -4.09
C VAL A 313 11.59 11.67 -4.60
N SER A 314 12.44 11.44 -5.61
CA SER A 314 12.67 10.11 -6.21
C SER A 314 11.35 9.36 -6.48
N ARG A 315 10.89 8.55 -5.52
CA ARG A 315 9.76 7.63 -5.61
C ARG A 315 8.55 7.95 -4.74
N SER A 316 8.55 9.07 -4.00
CA SER A 316 7.48 9.45 -3.07
C SER A 316 7.15 10.96 -3.10
N PRO A 317 5.88 11.34 -2.84
CA PRO A 317 5.48 12.74 -2.74
C PRO A 317 6.01 13.38 -1.45
N ARG A 318 6.46 14.64 -1.51
CA ARG A 318 6.85 15.40 -0.30
C ARG A 318 5.66 15.83 0.55
N TRP A 319 4.46 15.71 -0.01
CA TRP A 319 3.21 16.21 0.56
C TRP A 319 2.32 15.10 1.12
N ALA A 320 2.76 13.83 1.09
CA ALA A 320 2.03 12.74 1.74
C ALA A 320 2.94 11.75 2.45
N ILE A 321 2.43 11.16 3.53
CA ILE A 321 3.15 10.17 4.35
C ILE A 321 2.17 9.10 4.85
N ALA A 322 2.63 7.86 4.93
CA ALA A 322 1.88 6.74 5.49
C ALA A 322 2.32 6.49 6.94
N HIS A 323 1.47 6.77 7.92
CA HIS A 323 1.72 6.35 9.29
C HIS A 323 1.22 4.91 9.47
N LYS A 324 2.14 3.94 9.47
CA LYS A 324 1.81 2.53 9.63
C LYS A 324 1.45 2.20 11.08
N PHE A 325 0.47 1.32 11.25
CA PHE A 325 0.20 0.75 12.57
C PHE A 325 1.39 -0.09 13.04
N PRO A 326 1.62 -0.19 14.36
CA PRO A 326 2.50 -1.24 14.86
C PRO A 326 2.00 -2.60 14.37
N ALA A 327 2.93 -3.53 14.15
CA ALA A 327 2.58 -4.91 13.83
C ALA A 327 1.56 -5.41 14.84
N GLU A 328 0.47 -6.02 14.36
CA GLU A 328 -0.54 -6.58 15.25
C GLU A 328 0.12 -7.57 16.19
N LYS A 329 -0.24 -7.49 17.47
CA LYS A 329 0.21 -8.41 18.50
C LYS A 329 -1.01 -9.14 18.99
N ALA A 330 -0.99 -10.46 18.90
CA ALA A 330 -2.00 -11.28 19.56
C ALA A 330 -1.36 -12.07 20.70
N SER A 331 -2.18 -12.35 21.72
CA SER A 331 -1.83 -13.29 22.77
C SER A 331 -2.50 -14.61 22.47
N THR A 332 -1.76 -15.71 22.56
CA THR A 332 -2.31 -17.06 22.41
C THR A 332 -1.61 -18.04 23.36
N VAL A 333 -2.11 -19.27 23.42
CA VAL A 333 -1.58 -20.33 24.26
C VAL A 333 -0.55 -21.14 23.47
N ILE A 334 0.61 -21.41 24.06
CA ILE A 334 1.55 -22.42 23.55
C ILE A 334 0.99 -23.78 23.92
N GLU A 335 0.58 -24.56 22.93
CA GLU A 335 0.02 -25.90 23.12
C GLU A 335 1.13 -26.96 23.20
N ASP A 336 2.20 -26.81 22.43
CA ASP A 336 3.36 -27.72 22.44
C ASP A 336 4.63 -27.03 21.94
N ILE A 337 5.79 -27.65 22.13
CA ILE A 337 7.07 -27.23 21.53
C ILE A 337 7.72 -28.43 20.85
N GLU A 338 7.78 -28.39 19.52
CA GLU A 338 8.46 -29.40 18.72
C GLU A 338 9.92 -28.99 18.43
N ILE A 339 10.83 -29.96 18.38
CA ILE A 339 12.23 -29.69 18.02
C ILE A 339 12.47 -30.16 16.58
N GLN A 340 12.74 -29.22 15.67
CA GLN A 340 13.13 -29.52 14.30
C GLN A 340 14.65 -29.68 14.19
N VAL A 341 15.09 -30.71 13.47
CA VAL A 341 16.52 -30.96 13.20
C VAL A 341 16.88 -30.40 11.83
N GLY A 342 17.66 -29.33 11.79
CA GLY A 342 18.16 -28.71 10.57
C GLY A 342 19.18 -29.59 9.84
N ARG A 343 19.43 -29.28 8.57
CA ARG A 343 20.37 -30.01 7.69
C ARG A 343 21.80 -30.11 8.23
N THR A 344 22.21 -29.17 9.09
CA THR A 344 23.52 -29.13 9.76
C THR A 344 23.51 -29.76 11.16
N GLY A 345 22.39 -30.36 11.58
CA GLY A 345 22.21 -30.91 12.93
C GLY A 345 21.77 -29.90 13.98
N ALA A 346 21.50 -28.64 13.60
CA ALA A 346 20.95 -27.65 14.50
C ALA A 346 19.55 -28.06 15.00
N LEU A 347 19.29 -27.92 16.30
CA LEU A 347 18.00 -28.21 16.92
C LEU A 347 17.25 -26.89 17.12
N THR A 348 16.18 -26.68 16.36
CA THR A 348 15.35 -25.47 16.40
C THR A 348 14.03 -25.78 17.09
N PRO A 349 13.74 -25.21 18.27
CA PRO A 349 12.43 -25.32 18.88
C PRO A 349 11.41 -24.53 18.06
N VAL A 350 10.21 -25.09 17.90
CA VAL A 350 9.06 -24.46 17.24
C VAL A 350 7.86 -24.64 18.15
N ALA A 351 7.31 -23.55 18.65
CA ALA A 351 6.08 -23.54 19.43
C ALA A 351 4.89 -23.82 18.52
N ARG A 352 4.07 -24.81 18.89
CA ARG A 352 2.71 -25.00 18.38
C ARG A 352 1.78 -24.12 19.21
N LEU A 353 1.03 -23.27 18.53
CA LEU A 353 0.17 -22.27 19.15
C LEU A 353 -1.30 -22.66 18.94
N HIS A 354 -2.12 -22.40 19.95
CA HIS A 354 -3.56 -22.31 19.74
C HIS A 354 -3.80 -21.28 18.61
N PRO A 355 -4.49 -21.63 17.52
CA PRO A 355 -4.57 -20.76 16.35
C PRO A 355 -5.05 -19.36 16.72
N VAL A 356 -4.29 -18.34 16.32
CA VAL A 356 -4.61 -16.94 16.58
C VAL A 356 -4.38 -16.12 15.33
N THR A 357 -5.25 -15.16 15.06
CA THR A 357 -5.06 -14.24 13.94
C THR A 357 -4.13 -13.11 14.37
N VAL A 358 -3.04 -12.89 13.61
CA VAL A 358 -2.10 -11.77 13.80
C VAL A 358 -1.87 -11.11 12.45
N GLY A 359 -2.38 -9.89 12.24
CA GLY A 359 -2.20 -9.17 10.97
C GLY A 359 -2.85 -9.90 9.79
N GLY A 360 -4.09 -10.38 9.96
CA GLY A 360 -4.86 -11.05 8.90
C GLY A 360 -4.43 -12.48 8.55
N VAL A 361 -3.31 -12.98 9.10
CA VAL A 361 -2.87 -14.38 8.97
C VAL A 361 -3.16 -15.19 10.23
N VAL A 362 -3.67 -16.41 10.06
CA VAL A 362 -3.80 -17.37 11.17
C VAL A 362 -2.42 -17.95 11.49
N VAL A 363 -1.90 -17.60 12.66
CA VAL A 363 -0.64 -18.10 13.19
C VAL A 363 -0.93 -19.27 14.13
N SER A 364 -0.43 -20.44 13.76
CA SER A 364 -0.48 -21.66 14.58
C SER A 364 0.91 -22.16 14.99
N ASN A 365 1.98 -21.48 14.55
CA ASN A 365 3.36 -21.84 14.86
C ASN A 365 4.21 -20.59 15.08
N ALA A 366 5.15 -20.64 16.02
CA ALA A 366 6.18 -19.62 16.20
C ALA A 366 7.54 -20.28 16.42
N THR A 367 8.61 -19.74 15.83
CA THR A 367 9.97 -20.27 15.94
C THR A 367 10.75 -19.55 17.03
#